data_AF-A0A8J2YJD3-F1
#
_entry.id   AF-A0A8J2YJD3-F1
#
_cell.length_a   1.000
_cell.length_b   1.000
_cell.length_c   1.000
_cell.angle_alpha   90.00
_cell.angle_beta   90.00
_cell.angle_gamma   90.00
#
_symmetry.space_group_name_H-M   'P 1'
#
loop_
_entity.id
_entity.type
_entity.pdbx_description
1 polymer ?
#
loop_
_entity_poly.entity_id
_entity_poly.type
_entity_poly.pdbx_seq_one_letter_code
_entity_poly.pdbx_strand_id
1 'polypeptide(L)'
;MKHYRLETIYTLLQPLSHIGESESTQSFLNTTTVVNDGKPEEVFVYTGNALRGMLRDCGARYLLDKLAIQIPLKAFHLLFSGGSIGGAQSLDLDQAKAIRQALPFVSIFGGGVGNQILDGKLKQTFVYPICRETNSILPSYIQKSDYSWRHMTNVLEFTRKDDIKNVNLSDQFLISQDEKELLEGETQKSKAKKDGPATQMRYGVEYLAAGAKLWHRWDIICEEVELGAFVSSIFEWQKQPYLGGMSGKGFGLVSAQIDLVTEDGREPFMQVGQEYISLEAKAEQAKRVYDDHLKELYDQYVIDNKEAFTKLLAGEVK
;
A
#
# COMPACT_ATOMS: atom_id res chain seq x y z
N MET A 1 2.77 -17.86 19.76
CA MET A 1 2.58 -16.50 19.19
C MET A 1 3.24 -15.46 20.09
N LYS A 2 4.12 -14.65 19.50
CA LYS A 2 4.81 -13.52 20.16
C LYS A 2 4.08 -12.22 19.82
N HIS A 3 4.20 -11.22 20.69
CA HIS A 3 3.67 -9.88 20.47
C HIS A 3 4.79 -8.95 19.99
N TYR A 4 4.56 -8.28 18.87
CA TYR A 4 5.48 -7.32 18.28
C TYR A 4 4.79 -5.97 18.16
N ARG A 5 5.40 -4.96 18.78
CA ARG A 5 5.02 -3.55 18.60
C ARG A 5 6.13 -2.85 17.84
N LEU A 6 5.83 -2.42 16.61
CA LEU A 6 6.79 -1.71 15.77
C LEU A 6 6.33 -0.26 15.65
N GLU A 7 7.19 0.68 15.98
CA GLU A 7 6.94 2.10 15.79
C GLU A 7 7.78 2.60 14.61
N THR A 8 7.22 3.46 13.78
CA THR A 8 7.84 3.92 12.55
C THR A 8 7.80 5.43 12.45
N ILE A 9 8.95 6.03 12.19
CA ILE A 9 9.05 7.43 11.78
C ILE A 9 9.33 7.46 10.29
N TYR A 10 8.35 7.94 9.53
CA TYR A 10 8.54 8.26 8.11
C TYR A 10 9.03 9.70 8.00
N THR A 11 10.09 9.95 7.25
CA THR A 11 10.50 11.31 6.88
C THR A 11 10.22 11.51 5.40
N LEU A 12 9.40 12.52 5.08
CA LEU A 12 9.09 12.86 3.70
C LEU A 12 10.33 13.41 3.01
N LEU A 13 10.73 12.79 1.92
CA LEU A 13 11.83 13.25 1.06
C LEU A 13 11.30 14.02 -0.15
N GLN A 14 10.03 13.79 -0.47
CA GLN A 14 9.26 14.51 -1.48
C GLN A 14 7.86 14.86 -0.93
N PRO A 15 7.15 15.82 -1.53
CA PRO A 15 5.78 16.14 -1.15
C PRO A 15 4.87 14.92 -1.09
N LEU A 16 4.10 14.77 -0.01
CA LEU A 16 3.11 13.70 0.11
C LEU A 16 1.71 14.23 -0.20
N SER A 17 0.98 13.53 -1.08
CA SER A 17 -0.46 13.75 -1.24
C SER A 17 -1.23 12.46 -0.98
N HIS A 18 -2.23 12.57 -0.10
CA HIS A 18 -3.23 11.54 0.14
C HIS A 18 -4.58 12.23 0.17
N ILE A 19 -5.28 12.12 -0.97
CA ILE A 19 -6.49 12.90 -1.23
C ILE A 19 -7.64 12.34 -0.40
N GLY A 20 -8.31 13.21 0.35
CA GLY A 20 -9.56 12.88 1.06
C GLY A 20 -10.76 13.18 0.18
N GLU A 21 -10.80 14.38 -0.37
CA GLU A 21 -11.87 14.85 -1.25
C GLU A 21 -11.33 15.71 -2.40
N SER A 22 -12.18 15.98 -3.38
CA SER A 22 -11.86 16.87 -4.49
C SER A 22 -13.06 17.75 -4.80
N GLU A 23 -12.81 19.05 -4.92
CA GLU A 23 -13.79 20.05 -5.29
C GLU A 23 -13.36 20.71 -6.59
N SER A 24 -14.20 20.64 -7.63
CA SER A 24 -13.87 21.15 -8.96
C SER A 24 -12.53 20.56 -9.48
N THR A 25 -11.50 21.39 -9.67
CA THR A 25 -10.17 20.99 -10.12
C THR A 25 -9.14 20.94 -8.99
N GLN A 26 -9.56 21.07 -7.72
CA GLN A 26 -8.67 21.05 -6.57
C GLN A 26 -8.89 19.75 -5.78
N SER A 27 -7.79 19.11 -5.39
CA SER A 27 -7.80 17.93 -4.51
C SER A 27 -7.18 18.28 -3.17
N PHE A 28 -7.89 17.99 -2.08
CA PHE A 28 -7.49 18.33 -0.72
C PHE A 28 -6.98 17.11 0.03
N LEU A 29 -6.05 17.35 0.97
CA LEU A 29 -5.50 16.32 1.82
C LEU A 29 -6.58 15.69 2.70
N ASN A 30 -6.45 14.38 2.94
CA ASN A 30 -7.33 13.65 3.83
C ASN A 30 -7.09 14.08 5.28
N THR A 31 -8.15 14.42 6.00
CA THR A 31 -8.09 14.89 7.38
C THR A 31 -8.93 14.05 8.32
N THR A 32 -8.61 14.14 9.61
CA THR A 32 -9.42 13.59 10.69
C THR A 32 -9.34 14.52 11.91
N THR A 33 -10.22 14.28 12.89
CA THR A 33 -10.24 15.05 14.13
C THR A 33 -9.46 14.32 15.22
N VAL A 34 -8.54 15.03 15.88
CA VAL A 34 -7.82 14.59 17.07
C VAL A 34 -8.17 15.50 18.25
N VAL A 35 -8.01 15.02 19.47
CA VAL A 35 -8.20 15.85 20.68
C VAL A 35 -6.83 16.19 21.24
N ASN A 36 -6.47 17.47 21.20
CA ASN A 36 -5.22 18.01 21.70
C ASN A 36 -5.53 18.88 22.92
N ASP A 37 -5.07 18.45 24.10
CA ASP A 37 -5.33 19.09 25.40
C ASP A 37 -6.81 19.47 25.62
N GLY A 38 -7.71 18.53 25.29
CA GLY A 38 -9.16 18.68 25.45
C GLY A 38 -9.87 19.46 24.33
N LYS A 39 -9.14 19.93 23.31
CA LYS A 39 -9.71 20.64 22.16
C LYS A 39 -9.72 19.76 20.92
N PRO A 40 -10.86 19.63 20.22
CA PRO A 40 -10.89 18.97 18.92
C PRO A 40 -10.17 19.83 17.89
N GLU A 41 -9.17 19.26 17.24
CA GLU A 41 -8.39 19.88 16.16
C GLU A 41 -8.39 18.96 14.94
N GLU A 42 -8.46 19.57 13.75
CA GLU A 42 -8.32 18.84 12.49
C GLU A 42 -6.84 18.62 12.17
N VAL A 43 -6.50 17.41 11.72
CA VAL A 43 -5.14 17.06 11.28
C VAL A 43 -5.14 16.23 10.00
N PHE A 44 -4.11 16.41 9.17
CA PHE A 44 -3.79 15.46 8.10
C PHE A 44 -3.68 14.03 8.64
N VAL A 45 -4.18 13.08 7.87
CA VAL A 45 -4.06 11.67 8.17
C VAL A 45 -3.67 10.88 6.93
N TYR A 46 -2.63 10.05 7.04
CA TYR A 46 -2.42 8.99 6.07
C TYR A 46 -3.01 7.69 6.61
N THR A 47 -3.99 7.15 5.87
CA THR A 47 -4.84 6.07 6.39
C THR A 47 -4.08 4.74 6.46
N GLY A 48 -4.35 3.97 7.51
CA GLY A 48 -3.81 2.61 7.62
C GLY A 48 -4.29 1.70 6.47
N ASN A 49 -5.44 1.97 5.87
CA ASN A 49 -5.89 1.21 4.70
C ASN A 49 -4.97 1.41 3.49
N ALA A 50 -4.54 2.65 3.22
CA ALA A 50 -3.61 2.93 2.13
C ALA A 50 -2.24 2.27 2.38
N LEU A 51 -1.71 2.40 3.59
CA LEU A 51 -0.43 1.78 3.97
C LEU A 51 -0.48 0.25 3.89
N ARG A 52 -1.55 -0.36 4.44
CA ARG A 52 -1.76 -1.81 4.41
C ARG A 52 -1.93 -2.33 3.00
N GLY A 53 -2.69 -1.63 2.15
CA GLY A 53 -2.87 -2.01 0.74
C GLY A 53 -1.54 -2.02 -0.02
N MET A 54 -0.74 -0.96 0.14
CA MET A 54 0.59 -0.87 -0.45
C MET A 54 1.52 -2.00 0.02
N LEU A 55 1.59 -2.27 1.33
CA LEU A 55 2.42 -3.37 1.86
C LEU A 55 1.88 -4.76 1.47
N ARG A 56 0.56 -4.88 1.29
CA ARG A 56 -0.07 -6.09 0.77
C ARG A 56 0.41 -6.36 -0.64
N ASP A 57 0.35 -5.38 -1.53
CA ASP A 57 0.82 -5.52 -2.92
C ASP A 57 2.31 -5.90 -2.96
N CYS A 58 3.12 -5.32 -2.08
CA CYS A 58 4.53 -5.67 -1.94
C CYS A 58 4.74 -7.10 -1.44
N GLY A 59 4.02 -7.55 -0.42
CA GLY A 59 4.13 -8.93 0.06
C GLY A 59 3.63 -9.96 -0.96
N ALA A 60 2.56 -9.66 -1.69
CA ALA A 60 2.07 -10.49 -2.77
C ALA A 60 3.10 -10.61 -3.91
N ARG A 61 3.72 -9.50 -4.31
CA ARG A 61 4.83 -9.50 -5.29
C ARG A 61 6.00 -10.35 -4.80
N TYR A 62 6.44 -10.13 -3.56
CA TYR A 62 7.55 -10.89 -2.97
C TYR A 62 7.29 -12.39 -2.98
N LEU A 63 6.09 -12.81 -2.55
CA LEU A 63 5.66 -14.20 -2.56
C LEU A 63 5.70 -14.80 -3.98
N LEU A 64 5.08 -14.14 -4.95
CA LEU A 64 4.94 -14.66 -6.31
C LEU A 64 6.28 -14.70 -7.06
N ASP A 65 7.12 -13.69 -6.87
CA ASP A 65 8.46 -13.64 -7.47
C ASP A 65 9.35 -14.73 -6.91
N LYS A 66 9.30 -14.97 -5.59
CA LYS A 66 10.07 -16.04 -4.94
C LYS A 66 9.66 -17.43 -5.38
N LEU A 67 8.36 -17.65 -5.58
CA LEU A 67 7.85 -18.93 -6.06
C LEU A 67 7.94 -19.07 -7.60
N ALA A 68 8.22 -17.99 -8.33
CA ALA A 68 8.26 -17.95 -9.79
C ALA A 68 6.99 -18.53 -10.46
N ILE A 69 5.82 -18.15 -9.93
CA ILE A 69 4.51 -18.65 -10.40
C ILE A 69 3.60 -17.55 -10.93
N GLN A 70 2.63 -17.96 -11.73
CA GLN A 70 1.45 -17.19 -12.10
C GLN A 70 0.22 -17.80 -11.44
N ILE A 71 -0.80 -16.97 -11.18
CA ILE A 71 -1.96 -17.35 -10.38
C ILE A 71 -3.28 -17.02 -11.10
N PRO A 72 -4.37 -17.76 -10.84
CA PRO A 72 -5.71 -17.47 -11.35
C PRO A 72 -6.24 -16.13 -10.85
N LEU A 73 -7.21 -15.57 -11.57
CA LEU A 73 -7.85 -14.29 -11.25
C LEU A 73 -8.38 -14.22 -9.80
N LYS A 74 -8.98 -15.30 -9.31
CA LYS A 74 -9.51 -15.37 -7.94
C LYS A 74 -8.41 -15.25 -6.88
N ALA A 75 -7.29 -15.94 -7.09
CA ALA A 75 -6.10 -15.84 -6.24
C ALA A 75 -5.47 -14.44 -6.33
N PHE A 76 -5.44 -13.85 -7.53
CA PHE A 76 -4.95 -12.48 -7.73
C PHE A 76 -5.77 -11.48 -6.91
N HIS A 77 -7.10 -11.54 -6.99
CA HIS A 77 -7.96 -10.68 -6.18
C HIS A 77 -7.77 -10.91 -4.69
N LEU A 78 -7.59 -12.17 -4.25
CA LEU A 78 -7.27 -12.46 -2.86
C LEU A 78 -5.97 -11.77 -2.46
N LEU A 79 -4.87 -11.99 -3.18
CA LEU A 79 -3.54 -11.52 -2.78
C LEU A 79 -3.40 -10.00 -2.85
N PHE A 80 -3.94 -9.32 -3.87
CA PHE A 80 -3.75 -7.88 -4.06
C PHE A 80 -4.93 -7.05 -3.54
N SER A 81 -6.17 -7.50 -3.74
CA SER A 81 -7.36 -6.72 -3.38
C SER A 81 -8.01 -7.12 -2.05
N GLY A 82 -7.49 -8.16 -1.39
CA GLY A 82 -8.10 -8.70 -0.17
C GLY A 82 -9.25 -9.67 -0.43
N GLY A 83 -9.52 -10.05 -1.69
CA GLY A 83 -10.52 -11.03 -2.07
C GLY A 83 -11.96 -10.49 -2.07
N SER A 84 -12.88 -11.34 -2.48
CA SER A 84 -14.32 -11.07 -2.50
C SER A 84 -15.05 -12.21 -1.79
N ILE A 85 -16.09 -11.88 -1.02
CA ILE A 85 -16.93 -12.86 -0.36
C ILE A 85 -18.07 -13.24 -1.32
N GLY A 86 -18.26 -14.54 -1.56
CA GLY A 86 -19.44 -15.05 -2.24
C GLY A 86 -20.42 -15.66 -1.24
N GLY A 87 -21.72 -15.57 -1.52
CA GLY A 87 -22.75 -16.33 -0.79
C GLY A 87 -22.94 -15.95 0.70
N ALA A 88 -23.62 -16.83 1.44
CA ALA A 88 -23.84 -16.69 2.87
C ALA A 88 -22.57 -17.04 3.64
N GLN A 89 -22.22 -16.22 4.65
CA GLN A 89 -21.00 -16.44 5.41
C GLN A 89 -21.03 -17.79 6.14
N SER A 90 -20.03 -18.63 5.88
CA SER A 90 -19.83 -19.91 6.57
C SER A 90 -18.39 -20.03 7.01
N LEU A 91 -18.17 -20.26 8.30
CA LEU A 91 -16.84 -20.42 8.88
C LEU A 91 -16.33 -21.85 8.64
N ASP A 92 -15.29 -21.99 7.82
CA ASP A 92 -14.55 -23.25 7.67
C ASP A 92 -13.18 -23.08 8.34
N LEU A 93 -13.09 -23.57 9.57
CA LEU A 93 -11.90 -23.45 10.42
C LEU A 93 -10.70 -24.22 9.88
N ASP A 94 -10.93 -25.35 9.21
CA ASP A 94 -9.85 -26.21 8.71
C ASP A 94 -9.26 -25.63 7.44
N GLN A 95 -10.11 -25.12 6.54
CA GLN A 95 -9.67 -24.35 5.38
C GLN A 95 -8.91 -23.09 5.81
N ALA A 96 -9.40 -22.37 6.82
CA ALA A 96 -8.73 -21.18 7.35
C ALA A 96 -7.33 -21.48 7.90
N LYS A 97 -7.18 -22.60 8.63
CA LYS A 97 -5.87 -23.05 9.15
C LYS A 97 -4.93 -23.45 8.02
N ALA A 98 -5.40 -24.22 7.06
CA ALA A 98 -4.60 -24.67 5.92
C ALA A 98 -4.05 -23.48 5.12
N ILE A 99 -4.89 -22.46 4.87
CA ILE A 99 -4.46 -21.24 4.18
C ILE A 99 -3.42 -20.46 4.99
N ARG A 100 -3.62 -20.30 6.31
CA ARG A 100 -2.65 -19.57 7.16
C ARG A 100 -1.30 -20.28 7.23
N GLN A 101 -1.30 -21.61 7.25
CA GLN A 101 -0.09 -22.42 7.24
C GLN A 101 0.65 -22.31 5.90
N ALA A 102 -0.07 -22.45 4.78
CA ALA A 102 0.54 -22.35 3.47
C ALA A 102 0.98 -20.92 3.12
N LEU A 103 0.18 -19.92 3.50
CA LEU A 103 0.34 -18.51 3.13
C LEU A 103 0.37 -17.61 4.38
N PRO A 104 1.50 -17.58 5.12
CA PRO A 104 1.69 -16.70 6.28
C PRO A 104 1.38 -15.21 5.98
N PHE A 105 1.64 -14.77 4.75
CA PHE A 105 1.25 -13.45 4.25
C PHE A 105 -0.26 -13.16 4.39
N VAL A 106 -1.12 -14.09 3.99
CA VAL A 106 -2.59 -13.93 4.12
C VAL A 106 -2.99 -13.91 5.59
N SER A 107 -2.28 -14.62 6.46
CA SER A 107 -2.52 -14.59 7.91
C SER A 107 -2.27 -13.20 8.52
N ILE A 108 -1.25 -12.48 8.04
CA ILE A 108 -0.93 -11.11 8.48
C ILE A 108 -1.96 -10.11 7.98
N PHE A 109 -2.20 -10.07 6.67
CA PHE A 109 -3.02 -9.01 6.05
C PHE A 109 -4.52 -9.31 5.99
N GLY A 110 -4.91 -10.56 6.22
CA GLY A 110 -6.29 -11.05 6.11
C GLY A 110 -6.77 -11.19 4.66
N GLY A 111 -8.04 -11.50 4.48
CA GLY A 111 -8.70 -11.52 3.18
C GLY A 111 -10.01 -12.31 3.17
N GLY A 112 -10.88 -12.04 2.21
CA GLY A 112 -12.07 -12.84 1.93
C GLY A 112 -11.70 -14.08 1.13
N VAL A 113 -11.92 -15.27 1.70
CA VAL A 113 -11.71 -16.55 1.02
C VAL A 113 -13.02 -17.33 1.00
N GLY A 114 -13.51 -17.61 -0.20
CA GLY A 114 -14.79 -18.31 -0.39
C GLY A 114 -15.94 -17.54 0.26
N ASN A 115 -16.51 -18.13 1.30
CA ASN A 115 -17.62 -17.57 2.06
C ASN A 115 -17.19 -17.06 3.45
N GLN A 116 -15.91 -16.89 3.72
CA GLN A 116 -15.41 -16.42 5.01
C GLN A 116 -14.44 -15.24 4.90
N ILE A 117 -14.40 -14.43 5.96
CA ILE A 117 -13.39 -13.39 6.16
C ILE A 117 -12.31 -13.97 7.07
N LEU A 118 -11.08 -14.03 6.57
CA LEU A 118 -9.90 -14.29 7.37
C LEU A 118 -9.40 -12.98 7.96
N ASP A 119 -9.59 -12.81 9.27
CA ASP A 119 -9.08 -11.64 9.98
C ASP A 119 -7.55 -11.60 9.97
N GLY A 120 -6.99 -10.47 9.54
CA GLY A 120 -5.56 -10.23 9.61
C GLY A 120 -5.07 -10.08 11.06
N LYS A 121 -3.85 -10.56 11.32
CA LYS A 121 -3.16 -10.42 12.62
C LYS A 121 -2.53 -9.04 12.82
N LEU A 122 -2.41 -8.25 11.76
CA LEU A 122 -1.87 -6.89 11.79
C LEU A 122 -2.91 -5.87 12.29
N LYS A 123 -2.59 -5.17 13.37
CA LYS A 123 -3.29 -3.96 13.82
C LYS A 123 -2.36 -2.76 13.66
N GLN A 124 -2.93 -1.58 13.43
CA GLN A 124 -2.14 -0.38 13.16
C GLN A 124 -2.89 0.89 13.58
N THR A 125 -2.15 1.95 13.85
CA THR A 125 -2.71 3.30 14.01
C THR A 125 -2.92 3.95 12.65
N PHE A 126 -3.45 5.17 12.62
CA PHE A 126 -3.18 6.04 11.48
C PHE A 126 -1.73 6.51 11.50
N VAL A 127 -1.26 6.95 10.33
CA VAL A 127 0.03 7.61 10.18
C VAL A 127 -0.20 9.11 10.33
N TYR A 128 0.24 9.66 11.46
CA TYR A 128 0.00 11.06 11.83
C TYR A 128 1.25 11.91 11.61
N PRO A 129 1.13 13.17 11.16
CA PRO A 129 2.25 14.09 11.18
C PRO A 129 2.68 14.39 12.61
N ILE A 130 3.98 14.58 12.80
CA ILE A 130 4.54 15.12 14.04
C ILE A 130 4.35 16.65 14.01
N CYS A 131 3.25 17.12 14.59
CA CYS A 131 2.82 18.51 14.55
C CYS A 131 2.13 18.90 15.87
N ARG A 132 1.78 20.18 16.00
CA ARG A 132 1.12 20.71 17.20
C ARG A 132 -0.16 19.95 17.57
N GLU A 133 -1.01 19.69 16.58
CA GLU A 133 -2.33 19.06 16.77
C GLU A 133 -2.23 17.62 17.29
N THR A 134 -1.11 16.93 17.06
CA THR A 134 -0.93 15.52 17.44
C THR A 134 -0.10 15.34 18.71
N ASN A 135 0.40 16.42 19.31
CA ASN A 135 1.28 16.38 20.48
C ASN A 135 0.71 15.61 21.68
N SER A 136 -0.61 15.63 21.92
CA SER A 136 -1.24 14.88 23.03
C SER A 136 -1.41 13.38 22.76
N ILE A 137 -1.39 12.93 21.49
CA ILE A 137 -1.58 11.51 21.13
C ILE A 137 -0.29 10.80 20.71
N LEU A 138 0.76 11.55 20.40
CA LEU A 138 2.07 10.99 20.09
C LEU A 138 2.78 10.50 21.36
N PRO A 139 3.62 9.45 21.25
CA PRO A 139 4.41 8.98 22.38
C PRO A 139 5.32 10.06 22.97
N SER A 140 5.56 10.00 24.27
CA SER A 140 6.32 11.03 25.01
C SER A 140 7.78 11.21 24.58
N TYR A 141 8.37 10.22 23.89
CA TYR A 141 9.73 10.32 23.36
C TYR A 141 9.80 11.13 22.06
N ILE A 142 8.66 11.32 21.38
CA ILE A 142 8.61 12.14 20.18
C ILE A 142 8.71 13.60 20.63
N GLN A 143 9.69 14.31 20.08
CA GLN A 143 9.82 15.74 20.33
C GLN A 143 8.55 16.45 19.83
N LYS A 144 7.89 17.15 20.75
CA LYS A 144 6.70 17.95 20.44
C LYS A 144 7.04 19.05 19.45
N SER A 145 6.10 19.35 18.57
CA SER A 145 6.21 20.42 17.58
C SER A 145 5.27 21.57 17.92
N ASP A 146 5.71 22.80 17.77
CA ASP A 146 4.86 23.99 17.89
C ASP A 146 4.17 24.36 16.57
N TYR A 147 4.59 23.72 15.47
CA TYR A 147 4.04 23.97 14.14
C TYR A 147 2.78 23.15 13.89
N SER A 148 1.70 23.83 13.52
CA SER A 148 0.54 23.19 12.89
C SER A 148 0.94 22.44 11.63
N TRP A 149 0.28 21.32 11.35
CA TRP A 149 0.42 20.65 10.06
C TRP A 149 0.08 21.57 8.87
N ARG A 150 -0.81 22.55 9.06
CA ARG A 150 -1.16 23.57 8.05
C ARG A 150 0.01 24.48 7.66
N HIS A 151 1.02 24.64 8.52
CA HIS A 151 2.25 25.35 8.14
C HIS A 151 3.16 24.51 7.21
N MET A 152 2.89 23.21 7.11
CA MET A 152 3.62 22.27 6.27
C MET A 152 2.81 21.87 5.04
N THR A 153 1.68 22.53 4.74
CA THR A 153 0.88 22.24 3.55
C THR A 153 0.88 23.38 2.54
N ASN A 154 0.75 23.01 1.27
CA ASN A 154 0.57 23.95 0.18
C ASN A 154 -0.09 23.22 -1.00
N VAL A 155 -0.37 23.92 -2.09
CA VAL A 155 -0.96 23.38 -3.32
C VAL A 155 0.06 23.42 -4.45
N LEU A 156 0.19 22.32 -5.18
CA LEU A 156 0.94 22.26 -6.45
C LEU A 156 -0.04 22.22 -7.62
N GLU A 157 0.15 23.12 -8.58
CA GLU A 157 -0.67 23.22 -9.77
C GLU A 157 -0.09 22.39 -10.92
N PHE A 158 -0.90 21.52 -11.48
CA PHE A 158 -0.57 20.69 -12.63
C PHE A 158 -1.38 21.10 -13.83
N THR A 159 -0.87 20.76 -15.01
CA THR A 159 -1.59 20.97 -16.26
C THR A 159 -1.68 19.67 -17.04
N ARG A 160 -2.89 19.28 -17.46
CA ARG A 160 -3.08 18.23 -18.47
C ARG A 160 -3.11 18.89 -19.84
N LYS A 161 -2.17 18.51 -20.71
CA LYS A 161 -2.16 18.93 -22.11
C LYS A 161 -2.86 17.86 -22.94
N ASP A 162 -3.70 18.29 -23.86
CA ASP A 162 -4.35 17.42 -24.84
C ASP A 162 -3.47 17.33 -26.09
N ASP A 163 -2.72 16.22 -26.21
CA ASP A 163 -1.73 16.03 -27.29
C ASP A 163 -2.36 15.68 -28.64
N ILE A 164 -3.68 15.40 -28.69
CA ILE A 164 -4.43 15.24 -29.96
C ILE A 164 -4.29 16.50 -30.84
N LYS A 165 -4.07 17.66 -30.23
CA LYS A 165 -3.88 18.94 -30.95
C LYS A 165 -2.41 19.30 -31.19
N ASN A 166 -1.47 18.42 -30.88
CA ASN A 166 -0.09 18.58 -31.33
C ASN A 166 -0.03 18.15 -32.81
N VAL A 167 -0.10 19.12 -33.71
CA VAL A 167 -0.19 18.90 -35.18
C VAL A 167 0.87 17.92 -35.68
N ASN A 168 2.10 18.01 -35.16
CA ASN A 168 3.17 17.10 -35.56
C ASN A 168 2.91 15.64 -35.12
N LEU A 169 2.33 15.44 -33.93
CA LEU A 169 1.99 14.10 -33.43
C LEU A 169 0.70 13.58 -34.06
N SER A 170 -0.29 14.46 -34.27
CA SER A 170 -1.54 14.07 -34.89
C SER A 170 -1.32 13.63 -36.32
N ASP A 171 -0.62 14.42 -37.12
CA ASP A 171 -0.42 14.12 -38.53
C ASP A 171 0.47 12.88 -38.72
N GLN A 172 1.34 12.59 -37.74
CA GLN A 172 2.25 11.45 -37.80
C GLN A 172 1.64 10.13 -37.29
N PHE A 173 0.75 10.19 -36.29
CA PHE A 173 0.34 9.00 -35.54
C PHE A 173 -1.17 8.84 -35.32
N LEU A 174 -2.00 9.85 -35.60
CA LEU A 174 -3.46 9.65 -35.59
C LEU A 174 -3.87 9.00 -36.91
N ILE A 175 -4.36 7.77 -36.80
CA ILE A 175 -4.97 7.04 -37.91
C ILE A 175 -6.08 7.88 -38.56
N SER A 176 -6.12 7.84 -39.88
CA SER A 176 -7.14 8.55 -40.65
C SER A 176 -8.54 7.99 -40.38
N GLN A 177 -9.59 8.72 -40.73
CA GLN A 177 -10.96 8.22 -40.55
C GLN A 177 -11.21 6.91 -41.32
N ASP A 178 -10.62 6.78 -42.50
CA ASP A 178 -10.74 5.59 -43.34
C ASP A 178 -10.06 4.36 -42.69
N GLU A 179 -8.93 4.56 -42.03
CA GLU A 179 -8.22 3.49 -41.28
C GLU A 179 -8.95 3.10 -39.98
N LYS A 180 -9.64 4.04 -39.34
CA LYS A 180 -10.50 3.75 -38.18
C LYS A 180 -11.65 2.83 -38.54
N GLU A 181 -12.34 3.09 -39.65
CA GLU A 181 -13.46 2.26 -40.10
C GLU A 181 -13.01 0.84 -40.46
N LEU A 182 -11.78 0.69 -40.97
CA LEU A 182 -11.19 -0.61 -41.29
C LEU A 182 -10.79 -1.43 -40.05
N LEU A 183 -10.31 -0.76 -38.98
CA LEU A 183 -9.83 -1.39 -37.75
C LEU A 183 -10.95 -1.73 -36.76
N GLU A 184 -11.99 -0.90 -36.68
CA GLU A 184 -13.08 -1.07 -35.72
C GLU A 184 -14.19 -2.02 -36.22
N GLY A 185 -14.15 -2.38 -37.52
CA GLY A 185 -15.19 -3.15 -38.19
C GLY A 185 -16.51 -2.36 -38.27
N GLU A 186 -17.37 -2.65 -39.25
CA GLU A 186 -18.65 -1.95 -39.42
C GLU A 186 -19.63 -2.22 -38.27
N THR A 187 -19.39 -1.66 -37.08
CA THR A 187 -20.38 -1.67 -36.00
C THR A 187 -20.27 -0.44 -35.12
N GLN A 188 -21.38 0.29 -35.11
CA GLN A 188 -21.73 1.44 -34.29
C GLN A 188 -21.23 2.78 -34.80
N LYS A 189 -22.13 3.49 -35.50
CA LYS A 189 -22.14 4.96 -35.61
C LYS A 189 -22.08 5.56 -34.19
N SER A 190 -20.87 5.75 -33.67
CA SER A 190 -20.66 6.56 -32.48
C SER A 190 -21.02 8.00 -32.87
N LYS A 191 -21.98 8.59 -32.17
CA LYS A 191 -22.29 10.01 -32.32
C LYS A 191 -21.00 10.78 -32.13
N ALA A 192 -20.50 11.44 -33.18
CA ALA A 192 -19.40 12.38 -33.09
C ALA A 192 -19.72 13.37 -31.95
N LYS A 193 -19.05 13.21 -30.81
CA LYS A 193 -19.10 14.20 -29.73
C LYS A 193 -18.55 15.48 -30.34
N LYS A 194 -19.37 16.54 -30.35
CA LYS A 194 -18.92 17.89 -30.68
C LYS A 194 -17.63 18.17 -29.92
N ASP A 195 -16.57 18.49 -30.65
CA ASP A 195 -15.32 19.01 -30.10
C ASP A 195 -15.65 20.25 -29.26
N GLY A 196 -15.70 20.06 -27.95
CA GLY A 196 -15.73 21.17 -27.00
C GLY A 196 -14.42 21.94 -27.07
N PRO A 197 -14.40 23.21 -26.61
CA PRO A 197 -13.17 24.00 -26.62
C PRO A 197 -12.03 23.28 -25.87
N ALA A 198 -10.83 23.36 -26.45
CA ALA A 198 -9.60 22.79 -25.90
C ALA A 198 -9.37 23.34 -24.49
N THR A 199 -9.65 22.52 -23.48
CA THR A 199 -9.46 22.94 -22.10
C THR A 199 -8.19 22.28 -21.61
N GLN A 200 -7.06 22.98 -21.76
CA GLN A 200 -5.87 22.68 -20.98
C GLN A 200 -6.27 22.83 -19.51
N MET A 201 -6.63 21.72 -18.86
CA MET A 201 -7.16 21.77 -17.50
C MET A 201 -6.01 21.89 -16.51
N ARG A 202 -6.02 23.02 -15.79
CA ARG A 202 -5.24 23.19 -14.57
C ARG A 202 -5.98 22.55 -13.41
N TYR A 203 -5.25 21.80 -12.60
CA TYR A 203 -5.76 21.19 -11.39
C TYR A 203 -4.70 21.26 -10.30
N GLY A 204 -5.13 21.62 -9.10
CA GLY A 204 -4.26 21.74 -7.95
C GLY A 204 -4.39 20.54 -7.04
N VAL A 205 -3.27 20.18 -6.41
CA VAL A 205 -3.20 19.09 -5.44
C VAL A 205 -2.55 19.62 -4.18
N GLU A 206 -3.27 19.56 -3.07
CA GLU A 206 -2.73 19.83 -1.76
C GLU A 206 -1.75 18.73 -1.35
N TYR A 207 -0.64 19.15 -0.73
CA TYR A 207 0.43 18.25 -0.31
C TYR A 207 0.97 18.64 1.06
N LEU A 208 1.49 17.65 1.79
CA LEU A 208 2.34 17.82 2.95
C LEU A 208 3.79 17.93 2.48
N ALA A 209 4.51 18.95 2.94
CA ALA A 209 5.82 19.33 2.45
C ALA A 209 6.89 18.26 2.75
N ALA A 210 7.87 18.17 1.85
CA ALA A 210 9.11 17.42 2.12
C ALA A 210 9.78 17.92 3.40
N GLY A 211 10.42 17.02 4.14
CA GLY A 211 10.98 17.26 5.47
C GLY A 211 10.00 17.01 6.62
N ALA A 212 8.68 16.99 6.37
CA ALA A 212 7.72 16.63 7.41
C ALA A 212 7.94 15.18 7.86
N LYS A 213 7.74 14.93 9.16
CA LYS A 213 7.85 13.60 9.75
C LYS A 213 6.46 13.08 10.12
N LEU A 214 6.26 11.79 9.92
CA LEU A 214 5.04 11.10 10.28
C LEU A 214 5.36 9.96 11.25
N TRP A 215 4.56 9.80 12.29
CA TRP A 215 4.64 8.71 13.25
C TRP A 215 3.55 7.67 12.98
N HIS A 216 3.92 6.40 13.15
CA HIS A 216 3.04 5.27 12.95
C HIS A 216 3.37 4.12 13.89
N ARG A 217 2.38 3.27 14.21
CA ARG A 217 2.59 2.06 15.00
C ARG A 217 1.84 0.86 14.42
N TRP A 218 2.54 -0.27 14.39
CA TRP A 218 2.03 -1.60 14.13
C TRP A 218 1.98 -2.42 15.43
N ASP A 219 0.92 -3.20 15.63
CA ASP A 219 0.83 -4.21 16.67
C ASP A 219 0.47 -5.56 16.02
N ILE A 220 1.31 -6.57 16.21
CA ILE A 220 1.22 -7.86 15.54
C ILE A 220 1.37 -8.98 16.57
N ILE A 221 0.39 -9.89 16.62
CA ILE A 221 0.48 -11.13 17.42
C ILE A 221 0.62 -12.29 16.45
N CYS A 222 1.81 -12.87 16.34
CA CYS A 222 2.10 -13.83 15.27
C CYS A 222 3.23 -14.80 15.61
N GLU A 223 3.37 -15.83 14.78
CA GLU A 223 4.55 -16.71 14.75
C GLU A 223 5.68 -16.09 13.93
N GLU A 224 6.89 -16.65 14.06
CA GLU A 224 8.09 -16.07 13.45
C GLU A 224 8.03 -16.03 11.92
N VAL A 225 7.47 -17.07 11.29
CA VAL A 225 7.25 -17.13 9.83
C VAL A 225 6.29 -16.05 9.33
N GLU A 226 5.29 -15.69 10.14
CA GLU A 226 4.32 -14.66 9.81
C GLU A 226 4.93 -13.26 9.97
N LEU A 227 5.74 -13.04 11.02
CA LEU A 227 6.56 -11.84 11.12
C LEU A 227 7.50 -11.72 9.91
N GLY A 228 8.10 -12.82 9.48
CA GLY A 228 8.94 -12.87 8.29
C GLY A 228 8.22 -12.45 7.01
N ALA A 229 6.96 -12.85 6.85
CA ALA A 229 6.12 -12.40 5.73
C ALA A 229 5.88 -10.87 5.78
N PHE A 230 5.62 -10.32 6.98
CA PHE A 230 5.49 -8.86 7.16
C PHE A 230 6.79 -8.11 6.87
N VAL A 231 7.93 -8.59 7.39
CA VAL A 231 9.26 -8.01 7.12
C VAL A 231 9.57 -8.06 5.62
N SER A 232 9.21 -9.16 4.95
CA SER A 232 9.41 -9.31 3.51
C SER A 232 8.57 -8.33 2.69
N SER A 233 7.35 -8.01 3.12
CA SER A 233 6.54 -6.93 2.50
C SER A 233 7.25 -5.58 2.55
N ILE A 234 7.86 -5.23 3.69
CA ILE A 234 8.61 -3.97 3.84
C ILE A 234 9.92 -4.03 3.04
N PHE A 235 10.60 -5.19 3.04
CA PHE A 235 11.80 -5.42 2.24
C PHE A 235 11.55 -5.38 0.73
N GLU A 236 10.34 -5.65 0.29
CA GLU A 236 9.94 -5.43 -1.11
C GLU A 236 9.59 -3.96 -1.36
N TRP A 237 8.87 -3.32 -0.43
CA TRP A 237 8.49 -1.91 -0.52
C TRP A 237 9.71 -0.96 -0.58
N GLN A 238 10.80 -1.26 0.12
CA GLN A 238 12.02 -0.44 0.10
C GLN A 238 12.64 -0.25 -1.29
N LYS A 239 12.31 -1.09 -2.29
CA LYS A 239 12.72 -0.86 -3.68
C LYS A 239 12.09 0.40 -4.28
N GLN A 240 10.90 0.77 -3.80
CA GLN A 240 10.15 1.97 -4.19
C GLN A 240 9.41 2.51 -2.96
N PRO A 241 10.12 3.17 -2.02
CA PRO A 241 9.57 3.55 -0.72
C PRO A 241 8.72 4.83 -0.82
N TYR A 242 7.55 4.67 -1.43
CA TYR A 242 6.61 5.75 -1.69
C TYR A 242 5.35 5.60 -0.83
N LEU A 243 4.85 6.70 -0.27
CA LEU A 243 3.54 6.80 0.36
C LEU A 243 2.62 7.68 -0.50
N GLY A 244 1.31 7.43 -0.40
CA GLY A 244 0.31 8.24 -1.10
C GLY A 244 0.25 7.98 -2.60
N GLY A 245 -0.38 8.92 -3.31
CA GLY A 245 -0.53 8.86 -4.77
C GLY A 245 0.55 9.66 -5.50
N MET A 246 0.46 9.66 -6.83
CA MET A 246 1.24 10.56 -7.70
C MET A 246 2.76 10.37 -7.65
N SER A 247 3.25 9.18 -7.28
CA SER A 247 4.69 8.85 -7.30
C SER A 247 5.33 9.09 -8.68
N GLY A 248 4.62 8.76 -9.77
CA GLY A 248 5.05 9.08 -11.15
C GLY A 248 5.16 10.57 -11.49
N LYS A 249 4.72 11.46 -10.59
CA LYS A 249 4.86 12.93 -10.69
C LYS A 249 5.83 13.51 -9.65
N GLY A 250 6.58 12.65 -8.95
CA GLY A 250 7.58 13.05 -7.96
C GLY A 250 7.06 13.19 -6.53
N PHE A 251 5.92 12.58 -6.19
CA PHE A 251 5.34 12.66 -4.83
C PHE A 251 5.71 11.43 -4.01
N GLY A 252 5.68 11.57 -2.70
CA GLY A 252 5.51 10.45 -1.78
C GLY A 252 6.78 9.70 -1.39
N LEU A 253 7.95 10.04 -1.94
CA LEU A 253 9.20 9.39 -1.55
C LEU A 253 9.47 9.63 -0.06
N VAL A 254 9.75 8.57 0.70
CA VAL A 254 10.04 8.64 2.13
C VAL A 254 11.27 7.83 2.50
N SER A 255 11.90 8.18 3.63
CA SER A 255 12.68 7.23 4.42
C SER A 255 11.86 6.75 5.61
N ALA A 256 12.09 5.53 6.09
CA ALA A 256 11.41 4.95 7.24
C ALA A 256 12.43 4.41 8.26
N GLN A 257 12.30 4.83 9.51
CA GLN A 257 13.00 4.24 10.65
C GLN A 257 11.99 3.43 11.45
N ILE A 258 12.23 2.13 11.59
CA ILE A 258 11.32 1.19 12.25
C ILE A 258 12.03 0.65 13.48
N ASP A 259 11.47 0.92 14.65
CA ASP A 259 11.96 0.45 15.94
C ASP A 259 11.01 -0.62 16.48
N LEU A 260 11.58 -1.66 17.10
CA LEU A 260 10.84 -2.61 17.91
C LEU A 260 10.78 -2.08 19.35
N VAL A 261 9.56 -2.03 19.89
CA VAL A 261 9.33 -1.68 21.29
C VAL A 261 9.40 -2.95 22.14
N THR A 262 10.30 -2.93 23.12
CA THR A 262 10.53 -3.99 24.12
C THR A 262 10.26 -3.44 25.53
N GLU A 263 10.35 -4.31 26.55
CA GLU A 263 10.25 -3.86 27.94
C GLU A 263 11.41 -2.92 28.33
N ASP A 264 12.58 -3.13 27.73
CA ASP A 264 13.81 -2.36 27.99
C ASP A 264 13.89 -1.06 27.18
N GLY A 265 12.96 -0.82 26.26
CA GLY A 265 12.87 0.42 25.49
C GLY A 265 12.57 0.22 24.01
N ARG A 266 13.30 0.95 23.16
CA ARG A 266 13.18 0.90 21.70
C ARG A 266 14.52 0.47 21.12
N GLU A 267 14.50 -0.61 20.35
CA GLU A 267 15.67 -1.08 19.61
C GLU A 267 15.41 -0.92 18.10
N PRO A 268 16.42 -0.52 17.30
CA PRO A 268 16.29 -0.52 15.86
C PRO A 268 15.84 -1.90 15.36
N PHE A 269 14.96 -1.92 14.37
CA PHE A 269 14.45 -3.16 13.77
C PHE A 269 14.71 -3.20 12.27
N MET A 270 14.40 -2.11 11.57
CA MET A 270 14.67 -1.95 10.14
C MET A 270 14.84 -0.47 9.80
N GLN A 271 15.65 -0.18 8.78
CA GLN A 271 15.75 1.16 8.21
C GLN A 271 15.65 1.10 6.69
N VAL A 272 14.82 1.99 6.14
CA VAL A 272 14.72 2.28 4.72
C VAL A 272 15.19 3.72 4.53
N GLY A 273 16.47 3.90 4.21
CA GLY A 273 17.09 5.21 4.00
C GLY A 273 17.24 5.57 2.52
N GLN A 274 17.73 6.79 2.25
CA GLN A 274 18.12 7.20 0.90
C GLN A 274 19.36 6.47 0.39
N GLU A 275 20.33 6.25 1.29
CA GLU A 275 21.65 5.74 0.94
C GLU A 275 21.83 4.26 1.29
N TYR A 276 21.10 3.79 2.31
CA TYR A 276 21.22 2.43 2.81
C TYR A 276 19.90 1.88 3.31
N ILE A 277 19.76 0.56 3.19
CA ILE A 277 18.73 -0.22 3.84
C ILE A 277 19.41 -1.13 4.85
N SER A 278 18.87 -1.23 6.06
CA SER A 278 19.33 -2.18 7.07
C SER A 278 18.18 -3.01 7.61
N LEU A 279 18.46 -4.29 7.84
CA LEU A 279 17.64 -5.19 8.63
C LEU A 279 18.47 -5.53 9.85
N GLU A 280 17.94 -5.27 11.04
CA GLU A 280 18.59 -5.72 12.26
C GLU A 280 18.41 -7.23 12.42
N ALA A 281 19.25 -7.85 13.26
CA ALA A 281 19.35 -9.31 13.37
C ALA A 281 17.99 -10.02 13.50
N LYS A 282 17.07 -9.43 14.26
CA LYS A 282 15.72 -9.97 14.48
C LYS A 282 14.83 -9.90 13.23
N ALA A 283 14.89 -8.80 12.48
CA ALA A 283 14.16 -8.66 11.23
C ALA A 283 14.76 -9.59 10.16
N GLU A 284 16.08 -9.66 10.09
CA GLU A 284 16.78 -10.53 9.17
C GLU A 284 16.48 -12.01 9.43
N GLN A 285 16.51 -12.44 10.69
CA GLN A 285 16.13 -13.79 11.10
C GLN A 285 14.69 -14.11 10.71
N ALA A 286 13.73 -13.25 11.05
CA ALA A 286 12.32 -13.47 10.70
C ALA A 286 12.14 -13.60 9.18
N LYS A 287 12.79 -12.73 8.40
CA LYS A 287 12.78 -12.80 6.94
C LYS A 287 13.36 -14.11 6.41
N ARG A 288 14.50 -14.56 6.94
CA ARG A 288 15.12 -15.84 6.55
C ARG A 288 14.19 -17.02 6.81
N VAL A 289 13.54 -17.07 7.97
CA VAL A 289 12.53 -18.10 8.31
C VAL A 289 11.40 -18.13 7.28
N TYR A 290 10.93 -16.97 6.80
CA TYR A 290 9.92 -16.93 5.76
C TYR A 290 10.46 -17.32 4.37
N ASP A 291 11.68 -16.91 4.02
CA ASP A 291 12.32 -17.34 2.77
C ASP A 291 12.52 -18.86 2.71
N ASP A 292 12.91 -19.48 3.81
CA ASP A 292 13.04 -20.93 3.94
C ASP A 292 11.67 -21.62 3.80
N HIS A 293 10.63 -21.09 4.46
CA HIS A 293 9.25 -21.57 4.28
C HIS A 293 8.79 -21.50 2.82
N LEU A 294 9.08 -20.41 2.11
CA LEU A 294 8.73 -20.28 0.69
C LEU A 294 9.52 -21.25 -0.20
N LYS A 295 10.77 -21.52 0.15
CA LYS A 295 11.58 -22.52 -0.56
C LYS A 295 11.03 -23.93 -0.36
N GLU A 296 10.71 -24.30 0.88
CA GLU A 296 10.06 -25.59 1.17
C GLU A 296 8.72 -25.73 0.45
N LEU A 297 7.92 -24.66 0.43
CA LEU A 297 6.66 -24.62 -0.31
C LEU A 297 6.86 -24.82 -1.81
N TYR A 298 7.89 -24.18 -2.39
CA TYR A 298 8.26 -24.37 -3.79
C TYR A 298 8.68 -25.83 -4.07
N ASP A 299 9.60 -26.34 -3.27
CA ASP A 299 10.18 -27.68 -3.43
C ASP A 299 9.12 -28.78 -3.28
N GLN A 300 8.21 -28.66 -2.31
CA GLN A 300 7.20 -29.68 -2.02
C GLN A 300 5.92 -29.56 -2.87
N TYR A 301 5.45 -28.34 -3.13
CA TYR A 301 4.11 -28.14 -3.72
C TYR A 301 4.16 -27.65 -5.16
N VAL A 302 5.16 -26.85 -5.55
CA VAL A 302 5.20 -26.26 -6.89
C VAL A 302 5.87 -27.19 -7.90
N ILE A 303 6.96 -27.87 -7.51
CA ILE A 303 7.64 -28.84 -8.40
C ILE A 303 6.75 -30.06 -8.65
N ASP A 304 6.19 -30.64 -7.59
CA ASP A 304 5.47 -31.90 -7.69
C ASP A 304 3.98 -31.73 -8.07
N ASN A 305 3.34 -30.61 -7.71
CA ASN A 305 1.88 -30.44 -7.83
C ASN A 305 1.42 -28.98 -8.05
N LYS A 306 2.01 -28.28 -9.03
CA LYS A 306 1.69 -26.87 -9.37
C LYS A 306 0.18 -26.58 -9.48
N GLU A 307 -0.61 -27.50 -10.02
CA GLU A 307 -2.06 -27.33 -10.17
C GLU A 307 -2.78 -27.35 -8.81
N ALA A 308 -2.37 -28.21 -7.87
CA ALA A 308 -2.97 -28.28 -6.53
C ALA A 308 -2.67 -27.01 -5.72
N PHE A 309 -1.44 -26.50 -5.79
CA PHE A 309 -1.08 -25.24 -5.15
C PHE A 309 -1.88 -24.06 -5.73
N THR A 310 -2.08 -24.07 -7.04
CA THR A 310 -2.89 -23.07 -7.73
C THR A 310 -4.36 -23.11 -7.29
N LYS A 311 -4.92 -24.31 -7.09
CA LYS A 311 -6.27 -24.52 -6.55
C LYS A 311 -6.39 -24.08 -5.08
N LEU A 312 -5.36 -24.33 -4.27
CA LEU A 312 -5.26 -23.84 -2.89
C LEU A 312 -5.37 -22.30 -2.85
N LEU A 313 -4.62 -21.61 -3.72
CA LEU A 313 -4.65 -20.15 -3.86
C LEU A 313 -6.02 -19.63 -4.33
N ALA A 314 -6.74 -20.40 -5.15
CA ALA A 314 -8.10 -20.09 -5.57
C ALA A 314 -9.15 -20.39 -4.50
N GLY A 315 -8.77 -20.95 -3.34
CA GLY A 315 -9.71 -21.40 -2.31
C GLY A 315 -10.62 -22.54 -2.78
N GLU A 316 -10.12 -23.38 -3.68
CA GLU A 316 -10.81 -24.55 -4.25
C GLU A 316 -10.34 -25.86 -3.62
N VAL A 317 -9.86 -25.81 -2.37
CA VAL A 317 -9.46 -26.99 -1.61
C VAL A 317 -10.70 -27.87 -1.42
N LYS A 318 -10.69 -29.07 -2.02
CA LYS A 318 -11.61 -30.16 -1.72
C LYS A 318 -10.97 -31.09 -0.70
#